data_AF-A0A7C7QQM2-F1
#
_entry.id   AF-A0A7C7QQM2-F1
#
_cell.length_a   1.000
_cell.length_b   1.000
_cell.length_c   1.000
_cell.angle_alpha   90.00
_cell.angle_beta   90.00
_cell.angle_gamma   90.00
#
_symmetry.space_group_name_H-M   'P 1'
#
loop_
_entity.id
_entity.type
_entity.pdbx_description
1 polymer ?
#
loop_
_entity_poly.entity_id
_entity_poly.type
_entity_poly.pdbx_seq_one_letter_code
_entity_poly.pdbx_strand_id
1 'polypeptide(L)'
;MQRNAYCGLYTECLKTCPKDNIAINLRPFGSDLLVKAGRGLGEAYNALIMLTCALIYSAIFLGPWGWLKDWAGVTSILGRALYAGAFLAINLLAVPGLFFLVTALSRGLSSVREVSLKQLFINHSYALVPMGLSVWIAFSLSFLFVNGSYAISVLSDPFGWGWDLFGTKSYPWTPYLPQVVPYLQVATLIAGLVFSIYIAYRIGRQHSADEGQATCGEPGRTIRGLIPIAVFLTGITIAFLRLYLG
;
A
#
# COMPACT_ATOMS: atom_id res chain seq x y z
N MET A 1 -14.82 8.79 20.06
CA MET A 1 -14.55 8.45 18.64
C MET A 1 -13.46 7.39 18.59
N GLN A 2 -13.75 6.17 18.14
CA GLN A 2 -12.76 5.07 18.12
C GLN A 2 -11.84 5.14 16.89
N ARG A 3 -12.27 5.81 15.82
CA ARG A 3 -11.63 5.80 14.50
C ARG A 3 -11.46 7.23 13.94
N ASN A 4 -10.37 7.49 13.21
CA ASN A 4 -10.05 8.81 12.64
C ASN A 4 -9.78 8.82 11.13
N ALA A 5 -10.08 7.74 10.40
CA ALA A 5 -9.80 7.62 8.96
C ALA A 5 -10.34 8.74 8.06
N TYR A 6 -11.43 9.41 8.47
CA TYR A 6 -12.02 10.54 7.73
C TYR A 6 -11.66 11.91 8.31
N CYS A 7 -10.80 11.97 9.34
CA CYS A 7 -10.34 13.22 9.92
C CYS A 7 -9.16 13.76 9.09
N GLY A 8 -9.35 14.87 8.38
CA GLY A 8 -8.28 15.54 7.64
C GLY A 8 -7.39 16.47 8.46
N LEU A 9 -7.53 16.47 9.80
CA LEU A 9 -6.74 17.27 10.74
C LEU A 9 -6.73 18.80 10.44
N TYR A 10 -7.76 19.32 9.78
CA TYR A 10 -7.91 20.76 9.51
C TYR A 10 -8.26 21.60 10.75
N THR A 11 -8.54 20.95 11.89
CA THR A 11 -8.87 21.56 13.21
C THR A 11 -10.13 22.44 13.27
N GLU A 12 -10.91 22.54 12.20
CA GLU A 12 -12.18 23.29 12.21
C GLU A 12 -13.15 22.79 13.27
N CYS A 13 -13.18 21.47 13.52
CA CYS A 13 -13.99 20.90 14.59
C CYS A 13 -13.63 21.46 15.98
N LEU A 14 -12.34 21.71 16.27
CA LEU A 14 -11.91 22.33 17.53
C LEU A 14 -12.34 23.79 17.62
N LYS A 15 -12.16 24.55 16.52
CA LYS A 15 -12.51 25.98 16.49
C LYS A 15 -14.01 26.24 16.64
N THR A 16 -14.84 25.40 16.03
CA THR A 16 -16.31 25.57 16.05
C THR A 16 -16.95 24.97 17.31
N CYS A 17 -16.19 24.25 18.14
CA CYS A 17 -16.74 23.50 19.27
C CYS A 17 -17.25 24.43 20.40
N PRO A 18 -18.57 24.51 20.67
CA PRO A 18 -19.09 25.40 21.69
C PRO A 18 -18.98 24.84 23.12
N LYS A 19 -18.74 23.53 23.25
CA LYS A 19 -18.72 22.82 24.54
C LYS A 19 -17.34 22.26 24.93
N ASP A 20 -16.28 22.67 24.23
CA ASP A 20 -14.89 22.25 24.46
C ASP A 20 -14.72 20.72 24.68
N ASN A 21 -15.50 19.94 23.93
CA ASN A 21 -15.62 18.49 24.08
C ASN A 21 -14.89 17.72 22.96
N ILE A 22 -13.99 18.39 22.25
CA ILE A 22 -13.14 17.84 21.19
C ILE A 22 -11.70 18.01 21.61
N ALA A 23 -10.90 16.95 21.49
CA ALA A 23 -9.48 16.98 21.85
C ALA A 23 -8.65 16.24 20.80
N ILE A 24 -7.45 16.76 20.52
CA ILE A 24 -6.44 16.07 19.73
C ILE A 24 -5.74 15.06 20.63
N ASN A 25 -5.83 13.79 20.26
CA ASN A 25 -5.23 12.69 21.02
C ASN A 25 -4.15 12.01 20.17
N LEU A 26 -2.93 11.94 20.69
CA LEU A 26 -1.85 11.15 20.09
C LEU A 26 -2.17 9.66 20.21
N ARG A 27 -1.96 8.92 19.13
CA ARG A 27 -2.20 7.47 19.08
C ARG A 27 -1.02 6.76 18.40
N PRO A 28 -0.70 5.52 18.80
CA PRO A 28 0.30 4.72 18.10
C PRO A 28 -0.07 4.52 16.63
N PHE A 29 0.94 4.51 15.76
CA PHE A 29 0.76 4.29 14.32
C PHE A 29 0.06 2.96 14.04
N GLY A 30 -0.87 2.97 13.08
CA GLY A 30 -1.59 1.77 12.64
C GLY A 30 -2.66 1.26 13.61
N SER A 31 -2.92 1.91 14.74
CA SER A 31 -3.96 1.48 15.69
C SER A 31 -5.36 1.42 15.06
N ASP A 32 -5.63 2.29 14.08
CA ASP A 32 -6.90 2.37 13.37
C ASP A 32 -7.19 1.13 12.51
N LEU A 33 -6.14 0.45 12.03
CA LEU A 33 -6.26 -0.78 11.24
C LEU A 33 -6.90 -1.92 12.04
N LEU A 34 -6.82 -1.87 13.37
CA LEU A 34 -7.37 -2.90 14.27
C LEU A 34 -8.80 -2.59 14.74
N VAL A 35 -9.36 -1.43 14.39
CA VAL A 35 -10.73 -1.07 14.75
C VAL A 35 -11.70 -1.76 13.79
N LYS A 36 -12.62 -2.59 14.34
CA LYS A 36 -13.63 -3.32 13.54
C LYS A 36 -14.72 -2.38 12.98
N ALA A 37 -15.05 -1.32 13.72
CA ALA A 37 -16.16 -0.43 13.39
C ALA A 37 -15.90 0.38 12.11
N GLY A 38 -16.89 0.39 11.21
CA GLY A 38 -16.85 1.19 9.98
C GLY A 38 -15.97 0.64 8.87
N ARG A 39 -15.50 -0.61 8.96
CA ARG A 39 -14.78 -1.26 7.86
C ARG A 39 -15.73 -1.50 6.68
N GLY A 40 -15.30 -1.12 5.48
CA GLY A 40 -16.15 -1.13 4.29
C GLY A 40 -15.42 -1.58 3.04
N LEU A 41 -16.19 -1.91 1.98
CA LEU A 41 -15.62 -2.31 0.70
C LEU A 41 -14.78 -1.20 0.06
N GLY A 42 -15.15 0.07 0.21
CA GLY A 42 -14.39 1.19 -0.37
C GLY A 42 -12.95 1.25 0.17
N GLU A 43 -12.77 1.03 1.47
CA GLU A 43 -11.45 1.02 2.09
C GLU A 43 -10.64 -0.22 1.69
N ALA A 44 -11.31 -1.36 1.52
CA ALA A 44 -10.69 -2.58 1.01
C ALA A 44 -10.15 -2.39 -0.42
N TYR A 45 -10.96 -1.77 -1.30
CA TYR A 45 -10.53 -1.43 -2.65
C TYR A 45 -9.40 -0.40 -2.64
N ASN A 46 -9.43 0.61 -1.77
CA ASN A 46 -8.34 1.57 -1.64
C ASN A 46 -7.02 0.89 -1.26
N ALA A 47 -7.03 -0.07 -0.33
CA ALA A 47 -5.83 -0.82 0.03
C ALA A 47 -5.29 -1.66 -1.14
N LEU A 48 -6.18 -2.31 -1.89
CA LEU A 48 -5.82 -3.10 -3.08
C LEU A 48 -5.28 -2.24 -4.22
N ILE A 49 -5.94 -1.11 -4.52
CA ILE A 49 -5.53 -0.15 -5.54
C ILE A 49 -4.18 0.45 -5.16
N MET A 50 -3.98 0.85 -3.90
CA MET A 50 -2.71 1.38 -3.42
C MET A 50 -1.55 0.41 -3.69
N LEU A 51 -1.73 -0.88 -3.38
CA LEU A 51 -0.72 -1.91 -3.62
C LEU A 51 -0.51 -2.19 -5.11
N THR A 52 -1.60 -2.27 -5.87
CA THR A 52 -1.58 -2.60 -7.30
C THR A 52 -0.97 -1.47 -8.13
N CYS A 53 -1.36 -0.22 -7.86
CA CYS A 53 -0.76 0.95 -8.50
C CYS A 53 0.74 1.03 -8.22
N ALA A 54 1.17 0.75 -6.99
CA ALA A 54 2.60 0.75 -6.66
C ALA A 54 3.38 -0.28 -7.50
N LEU A 55 2.78 -1.45 -7.76
CA LEU A 55 3.36 -2.49 -8.62
C LEU A 55 3.45 -2.03 -10.07
N ILE A 56 2.34 -1.51 -10.63
CA ILE A 56 2.29 -1.06 -12.02
C ILE A 56 3.27 0.11 -12.25
N TYR A 57 3.31 1.08 -11.33
CA TYR A 57 4.22 2.22 -11.42
C TYR A 57 5.68 1.76 -11.32
N SER A 58 5.98 0.86 -10.39
CA SER A 58 7.32 0.28 -10.30
C SER A 58 7.70 -0.43 -11.61
N ALA A 59 6.78 -1.19 -12.22
CA ALA A 59 7.03 -1.91 -13.47
C ALA A 59 7.28 -0.96 -14.65
N ILE A 60 6.55 0.16 -14.72
CA ILE A 60 6.70 1.16 -15.78
C ILE A 60 7.98 1.94 -15.60
N PHE A 61 8.27 2.45 -14.40
CA PHE A 61 9.39 3.37 -14.23
C PHE A 61 10.73 2.66 -14.00
N LEU A 62 10.72 1.55 -13.27
CA LEU A 62 11.95 0.82 -12.90
C LEU A 62 12.15 -0.45 -13.73
N GLY A 63 11.10 -0.98 -14.35
CA GLY A 63 11.19 -2.22 -15.12
C GLY A 63 11.95 -2.09 -16.45
N PRO A 64 12.49 -3.21 -16.98
CA PRO A 64 13.26 -3.24 -18.22
C PRO A 64 12.38 -3.21 -19.49
N TRP A 65 11.05 -3.20 -19.36
CA TRP A 65 10.12 -3.39 -20.47
C TRP A 65 9.83 -2.07 -21.21
N GLY A 66 10.61 -1.78 -22.25
CA GLY A 66 10.41 -0.60 -23.11
C GLY A 66 9.01 -0.53 -23.74
N TRP A 67 8.50 -1.65 -24.24
CA TRP A 67 7.16 -1.71 -24.85
C TRP A 67 6.03 -1.31 -23.87
N LEU A 68 6.18 -1.61 -22.59
CA LEU A 68 5.20 -1.24 -21.56
C LEU A 68 5.23 0.27 -21.30
N LYS A 69 6.42 0.88 -21.32
CA LYS A 69 6.62 2.33 -21.24
C LYS A 69 6.01 3.04 -22.45
N ASP A 70 6.18 2.49 -23.64
CA ASP A 70 5.61 3.04 -24.87
C ASP A 70 4.08 3.02 -24.83
N TRP A 71 3.48 1.92 -24.35
CA TRP A 71 2.03 1.82 -24.20
C TRP A 71 1.48 2.78 -23.15
N ALA A 72 2.18 2.99 -22.04
CA ALA A 72 1.81 3.97 -21.03
C ALA A 72 2.05 5.43 -21.50
N GLY A 73 2.92 5.62 -22.47
CA GLY A 73 3.32 6.92 -23.01
C GLY A 73 2.35 7.52 -24.03
N VAL A 74 2.84 8.56 -24.72
CA VAL A 74 2.04 9.28 -25.73
C VAL A 74 2.22 8.79 -27.16
N THR A 75 3.05 7.76 -27.37
CA THR A 75 3.51 7.31 -28.70
C THR A 75 2.41 6.67 -29.56
N SER A 76 1.45 5.97 -28.95
CA SER A 76 0.34 5.30 -29.66
C SER A 76 -0.98 5.41 -28.92
N ILE A 77 -2.04 5.80 -29.63
CA ILE A 77 -3.41 5.87 -29.06
C ILE A 77 -3.93 4.47 -28.69
N LEU A 78 -3.66 3.46 -29.52
CA LEU A 78 -4.09 2.09 -29.27
C LEU A 78 -3.33 1.50 -28.09
N GLY A 79 -2.01 1.69 -28.03
CA GLY A 79 -1.19 1.26 -26.89
C GLY A 79 -1.68 1.87 -25.58
N ARG A 80 -2.01 3.16 -25.59
CA ARG A 80 -2.56 3.88 -24.43
C ARG A 80 -3.94 3.35 -24.02
N ALA A 81 -4.82 3.07 -24.98
CA ALA A 81 -6.15 2.52 -24.69
C ALA A 81 -6.04 1.10 -24.10
N LEU A 82 -5.16 0.25 -24.65
CA LEU A 82 -4.88 -1.08 -24.12
C LEU A 82 -4.28 -1.02 -22.72
N TYR A 83 -3.32 -0.12 -22.50
CA TYR A 83 -2.74 0.10 -21.17
C TYR A 83 -3.79 0.56 -20.16
N ALA A 84 -4.64 1.54 -20.50
CA ALA A 84 -5.71 2.01 -19.62
C ALA A 84 -6.72 0.90 -19.30
N GLY A 85 -7.12 0.12 -20.31
CA GLY A 85 -7.99 -1.03 -20.13
C GLY A 85 -7.38 -2.10 -19.22
N ALA A 86 -6.12 -2.46 -19.45
CA ALA A 86 -5.38 -3.41 -18.62
C ALA A 86 -5.21 -2.89 -17.19
N PHE A 87 -4.86 -1.60 -17.02
CA PHE A 87 -4.72 -0.95 -15.72
C PHE A 87 -6.01 -1.04 -14.90
N LEU A 88 -7.16 -0.71 -15.50
CA LEU A 88 -8.47 -0.81 -14.86
C LEU A 88 -8.83 -2.26 -14.56
N ALA A 89 -8.63 -3.18 -15.50
CA ALA A 89 -8.92 -4.60 -15.31
C ALA A 89 -8.08 -5.20 -14.18
N ILE A 90 -6.79 -4.85 -14.07
CA ILE A 90 -5.90 -5.34 -13.02
C ILE A 90 -6.34 -4.80 -11.65
N ASN A 91 -6.64 -3.50 -11.55
CA ASN A 91 -7.03 -2.86 -10.30
C ASN A 91 -8.43 -3.25 -9.80
N LEU A 92 -9.40 -3.43 -10.70
CA LEU A 92 -10.79 -3.66 -10.32
C LEU A 92 -11.18 -5.14 -10.31
N LEU A 93 -10.51 -5.97 -11.11
CA LEU A 93 -10.88 -7.38 -11.29
C LEU A 93 -9.75 -8.33 -10.91
N ALA A 94 -8.55 -8.20 -11.50
CA ALA A 94 -7.53 -9.24 -11.36
C ALA A 94 -6.97 -9.34 -9.94
N VAL A 95 -6.49 -8.23 -9.35
CA VAL A 95 -5.92 -8.24 -8.00
C VAL A 95 -6.99 -8.44 -6.93
N PRO A 96 -8.15 -7.75 -6.96
CA PRO A 96 -9.24 -8.04 -6.03
C PRO A 96 -9.76 -9.48 -6.14
N GLY A 97 -9.86 -10.01 -7.36
CA GLY A 97 -10.25 -11.40 -7.61
C GLY A 97 -9.25 -12.41 -7.04
N LEU A 98 -7.95 -12.19 -7.28
CA LEU A 98 -6.89 -13.02 -6.69
C LEU A 98 -6.92 -12.95 -5.16
N PHE A 99 -7.05 -11.75 -4.60
CA PHE A 99 -7.14 -11.58 -3.14
C PHE A 99 -8.41 -12.24 -2.58
N PHE A 100 -9.53 -12.17 -3.30
CA PHE A 100 -10.76 -12.89 -2.95
C PHE A 100 -10.54 -14.41 -2.89
N LEU A 101 -9.87 -14.99 -3.89
CA LEU A 101 -9.49 -16.41 -3.87
C LEU A 101 -8.61 -16.75 -2.67
N VAL A 102 -7.61 -15.92 -2.37
CA VAL A 102 -6.74 -16.10 -1.19
C VAL A 102 -7.56 -16.05 0.10
N THR A 103 -8.52 -15.13 0.21
CA THR A 103 -9.40 -15.04 1.39
C THR A 103 -10.38 -16.21 1.49
N ALA A 104 -10.84 -16.75 0.36
CA ALA A 104 -11.66 -17.96 0.32
C ALA A 104 -10.87 -19.20 0.75
N LEU A 105 -9.62 -19.34 0.30
CA LEU A 105 -8.70 -20.37 0.77
C LEU A 105 -8.41 -20.22 2.28
N SER A 106 -8.15 -18.99 2.73
CA SER A 106 -7.97 -18.68 4.15
C SER A 106 -9.20 -19.11 4.97
N ARG A 107 -10.43 -18.84 4.50
CA ARG A 107 -11.65 -19.33 5.14
C ARG A 107 -11.72 -20.86 5.18
N GLY A 108 -11.37 -21.54 4.09
CA GLY A 108 -11.38 -23.01 4.02
C GLY A 108 -10.39 -23.67 4.98
N LEU A 109 -9.23 -23.05 5.19
CA LEU A 109 -8.21 -23.51 6.15
C LEU A 109 -8.50 -23.08 7.60
N SER A 110 -9.40 -22.11 7.79
CA SER A 110 -9.84 -21.61 9.09
C SER A 110 -11.09 -22.34 9.57
N SER A 111 -11.24 -22.51 10.89
CA SER A 111 -12.50 -23.01 11.49
C SER A 111 -13.61 -21.95 11.59
N VAL A 112 -13.33 -20.71 11.16
CA VAL A 112 -14.20 -19.54 11.27
C VAL A 112 -15.28 -19.60 10.18
N ARG A 113 -16.32 -20.40 10.40
CA ARG A 113 -17.41 -20.59 9.43
C ARG A 113 -18.47 -19.50 9.51
N GLU A 114 -18.60 -18.83 10.65
CA GLU A 114 -19.68 -17.86 10.90
C GLU A 114 -19.50 -16.52 10.17
N VAL A 115 -18.25 -16.15 9.87
CA VAL A 115 -17.97 -14.89 9.15
C VAL A 115 -18.20 -15.06 7.65
N SER A 116 -18.97 -14.13 7.05
CA SER A 116 -19.19 -14.11 5.60
C SER A 116 -17.88 -13.85 4.84
N LEU A 117 -17.73 -14.45 3.64
CA LEU A 117 -16.54 -14.25 2.80
C LEU A 117 -16.28 -12.76 2.51
N LYS A 118 -17.35 -11.98 2.29
CA LYS A 118 -17.26 -10.54 2.08
C LYS A 118 -16.62 -9.83 3.28
N GLN A 119 -17.06 -10.16 4.50
CA GLN A 119 -16.51 -9.55 5.70
C GLN A 119 -15.05 -9.97 5.93
N LEU A 120 -14.72 -11.23 5.64
CA LEU A 120 -13.36 -11.74 5.74
C LEU A 120 -12.41 -11.03 4.75
N PHE A 121 -12.86 -10.82 3.52
CA PHE A 121 -12.16 -10.05 2.49
C PHE A 121 -11.90 -8.61 2.95
N ILE A 122 -12.95 -7.92 3.42
CA ILE A 122 -12.84 -6.55 3.94
C ILE A 122 -11.83 -6.52 5.09
N ASN A 123 -11.96 -7.41 6.07
CA ASN A 123 -11.09 -7.40 7.24
C ASN A 123 -9.62 -7.65 6.89
N HIS A 124 -9.32 -8.61 6.02
CA HIS A 124 -7.94 -8.90 5.65
C HIS A 124 -7.32 -7.87 4.72
N SER A 125 -8.11 -7.07 3.99
CA SER A 125 -7.59 -6.00 3.14
C SER A 125 -6.79 -4.94 3.94
N TYR A 126 -7.09 -4.73 5.22
CA TYR A 126 -6.35 -3.80 6.09
C TYR A 126 -4.91 -4.26 6.34
N ALA A 127 -4.65 -5.56 6.23
CA ALA A 127 -3.29 -6.07 6.30
C ALA A 127 -2.46 -5.71 5.05
N LEU A 128 -3.08 -5.31 3.95
CA LEU A 128 -2.37 -4.86 2.74
C LEU A 128 -1.86 -3.42 2.90
N VAL A 129 -2.43 -2.63 3.82
CA VAL A 129 -2.08 -1.20 3.97
C VAL A 129 -0.62 -0.99 4.35
N PRO A 130 -0.04 -1.65 5.37
CA PRO A 130 1.37 -1.46 5.71
C PRO A 130 2.31 -1.85 4.55
N MET A 131 2.02 -2.94 3.85
CA MET A 131 2.78 -3.39 2.70
C MET A 131 2.71 -2.39 1.55
N GLY A 132 1.51 -1.97 1.13
CA GLY A 132 1.35 -1.02 0.04
C GLY A 132 2.02 0.33 0.34
N LEU A 133 1.93 0.83 1.57
CA LEU A 133 2.64 2.03 1.99
C LEU A 133 4.17 1.85 1.91
N SER A 134 4.68 0.70 2.37
CA SER A 134 6.11 0.39 2.34
C SER A 134 6.65 0.30 0.92
N VAL A 135 5.87 -0.25 -0.02
CA VAL A 135 6.22 -0.24 -1.44
C VAL A 135 6.28 1.19 -1.98
N TRP A 136 5.31 2.05 -1.68
CA TRP A 136 5.34 3.45 -2.13
C TRP A 136 6.54 4.22 -1.57
N ILE A 137 6.94 3.93 -0.33
CA ILE A 137 8.17 4.48 0.27
C ILE A 137 9.39 3.96 -0.49
N ALA A 138 9.50 2.64 -0.70
CA ALA A 138 10.61 2.02 -1.43
C ALA A 138 10.73 2.55 -2.88
N PHE A 139 9.60 2.71 -3.57
CA PHE A 139 9.54 3.34 -4.88
C PHE A 139 10.04 4.79 -4.84
N SER A 140 9.54 5.59 -3.90
CA SER A 140 9.93 7.00 -3.74
C SER A 140 11.41 7.18 -3.43
N LEU A 141 12.03 6.25 -2.68
CA LEU A 141 13.46 6.27 -2.39
C LEU A 141 14.30 6.23 -3.67
N SER A 142 13.94 5.42 -4.67
CA SER A 142 14.65 5.42 -5.96
C SER A 142 14.55 6.76 -6.66
N PHE A 143 13.39 7.40 -6.65
CA PHE A 143 13.21 8.71 -7.28
C PHE A 143 13.98 9.81 -6.56
N LEU A 144 13.93 9.83 -5.22
CA LEU A 144 14.57 10.87 -4.42
C LEU A 144 16.10 10.83 -4.57
N PHE A 145 16.70 9.66 -4.45
CA PHE A 145 18.17 9.54 -4.47
C PHE A 145 18.74 9.68 -5.89
N VAL A 146 18.02 9.22 -6.92
CA VAL A 146 18.50 9.32 -8.32
C VAL A 146 18.20 10.68 -8.94
N ASN A 147 17.02 11.26 -8.69
CA ASN A 147 16.57 12.48 -9.35
C ASN A 147 16.48 13.70 -8.42
N GLY A 148 16.81 13.57 -7.14
CA GLY A 148 16.69 14.66 -6.16
C GLY A 148 17.52 15.89 -6.52
N SER A 149 18.71 15.72 -7.12
CA SER A 149 19.55 16.85 -7.54
C SER A 149 18.90 17.69 -8.64
N TYR A 150 18.07 17.07 -9.49
CA TYR A 150 17.36 17.76 -10.57
C TYR A 150 16.25 18.69 -10.04
N ALA A 151 15.73 18.44 -8.84
CA ALA A 151 14.77 19.35 -8.22
C ALA A 151 15.37 20.76 -8.02
N ILE A 152 16.69 20.86 -7.78
CA ILE A 152 17.39 22.13 -7.55
C ILE A 152 17.42 22.99 -8.83
N SER A 153 17.63 22.38 -9.99
CA SER A 153 17.61 23.10 -11.27
C SER A 153 16.18 23.50 -11.65
N VAL A 154 15.20 22.62 -11.43
CA VAL A 154 13.78 22.89 -11.71
C VAL A 154 13.21 24.00 -10.82
N LEU A 155 13.67 24.13 -9.57
CA LEU A 155 13.25 25.24 -8.71
C LEU A 155 13.69 26.61 -9.24
N SER A 156 14.85 26.67 -9.91
CA SER A 156 15.34 27.90 -10.55
C SER A 156 14.64 28.24 -11.86
N ASP A 157 14.16 27.23 -12.59
CA ASP A 157 13.42 27.39 -13.85
C ASP A 157 12.17 26.48 -13.91
N PRO A 158 11.11 26.77 -13.13
CA PRO A 158 9.97 25.87 -12.99
C PRO A 158 9.15 25.72 -14.28
N PHE A 159 9.21 26.71 -15.17
CA PHE A 159 8.48 26.73 -16.45
C PHE A 159 9.37 26.40 -17.66
N GLY A 160 10.68 26.24 -17.47
CA GLY A 160 11.62 26.04 -18.58
C GLY A 160 11.74 27.27 -19.50
N TRP A 161 11.37 28.47 -19.02
CA TRP A 161 11.46 29.72 -19.77
C TRP A 161 12.86 30.32 -19.74
N GLY A 162 13.79 29.61 -19.11
CA GLY A 162 15.17 30.00 -18.98
C GLY A 162 15.45 30.85 -17.75
N TRP A 163 14.53 30.92 -16.79
CA TRP A 163 14.70 31.65 -15.54
C TRP A 163 15.85 31.08 -14.70
N ASP A 164 16.39 31.91 -13.82
CA ASP A 164 17.40 31.50 -12.85
C ASP A 164 17.12 32.17 -11.51
N LEU A 165 15.98 31.81 -10.90
CA LEU A 165 15.47 32.47 -9.69
C LEU A 165 16.45 32.37 -8.50
N PHE A 166 17.25 31.30 -8.44
CA PHE A 166 18.17 31.02 -7.33
C PHE A 166 19.63 30.89 -7.76
N GLY A 167 19.99 31.15 -9.03
CA GLY A 167 21.35 30.97 -9.52
C GLY A 167 21.76 29.50 -9.72
N THR A 168 20.81 28.57 -9.69
CA THR A 168 21.06 27.11 -9.72
C THR A 168 20.53 26.43 -10.98
N LYS A 169 20.15 27.19 -12.01
CA LYS A 169 19.63 26.63 -13.27
C LYS A 169 20.57 25.59 -13.90
N SER A 170 21.89 25.81 -13.83
CA SER A 170 22.92 24.91 -14.38
C SER A 170 23.44 23.86 -13.39
N TYR A 171 22.75 23.66 -12.26
CA TYR A 171 23.16 22.66 -11.27
C TYR A 171 23.18 21.26 -11.92
N PRO A 172 24.31 20.53 -11.83
CA PRO A 172 24.45 19.26 -12.54
C PRO A 172 23.55 18.19 -11.93
N TRP A 173 22.97 17.36 -12.79
CA TRP A 173 22.32 16.13 -12.34
C TRP A 173 23.38 15.17 -11.78
N THR A 174 23.27 14.87 -10.49
CA THR A 174 24.18 13.97 -9.77
C THR A 174 23.36 13.06 -8.87
N PRO A 175 23.30 11.76 -9.14
CA PRO A 175 22.65 10.80 -8.26
C PRO A 175 23.30 10.81 -6.87
N TYR A 176 22.50 10.99 -5.83
CA TYR A 176 22.95 10.89 -4.45
C TYR A 176 22.97 9.43 -4.03
N LEU A 177 24.12 8.90 -3.62
CA LEU A 177 24.29 7.56 -3.01
C LEU A 177 23.43 6.44 -3.64
N PRO A 178 23.43 6.27 -4.98
CA PRO A 178 22.57 5.30 -5.66
C PRO A 178 22.82 3.86 -5.18
N GLN A 179 24.04 3.55 -4.73
CA GLN A 179 24.40 2.24 -4.18
C GLN A 179 23.66 1.87 -2.88
N VAL A 180 23.14 2.85 -2.13
CA VAL A 180 22.43 2.61 -0.86
C VAL A 180 20.95 2.29 -1.09
N VAL A 181 20.38 2.72 -2.23
CA VAL A 181 18.95 2.60 -2.55
C VAL A 181 18.44 1.17 -2.44
N PRO A 182 19.08 0.13 -3.02
CA PRO A 182 18.60 -1.24 -2.94
C PRO A 182 18.48 -1.74 -1.49
N TYR A 183 19.45 -1.38 -0.63
CA TYR A 183 19.44 -1.79 0.78
C TYR A 183 18.28 -1.14 1.54
N LEU A 184 18.02 0.15 1.29
CA LEU A 184 16.88 0.85 1.90
C LEU A 184 15.55 0.26 1.41
N GLN A 185 15.42 -0.01 0.12
CA GLN A 185 14.22 -0.63 -0.44
C GLN A 185 13.95 -2.01 0.16
N VAL A 186 14.97 -2.86 0.25
CA VAL A 186 14.87 -4.18 0.89
C VAL A 186 14.44 -4.04 2.35
N ALA A 187 15.09 -3.17 3.11
CA ALA A 187 14.75 -2.95 4.52
C ALA A 187 13.31 -2.46 4.70
N THR A 188 12.86 -1.51 3.87
CA THR A 188 11.49 -0.99 3.88
C THR A 188 10.47 -2.07 3.51
N LEU A 189 10.72 -2.87 2.47
CA LEU A 189 9.81 -3.95 2.05
C LEU A 189 9.70 -5.06 3.11
N ILE A 190 10.81 -5.45 3.74
CA ILE A 190 10.82 -6.44 4.83
C ILE A 190 10.04 -5.90 6.03
N ALA A 191 10.27 -4.65 6.42
CA ALA A 191 9.50 -4.01 7.49
C ALA A 191 8.00 -4.02 7.18
N GLY A 192 7.62 -3.64 5.95
CA GLY A 192 6.24 -3.67 5.47
C GLY A 192 5.61 -5.06 5.55
N LEU A 193 6.34 -6.09 5.11
CA LEU A 193 5.89 -7.48 5.18
C LEU A 193 5.65 -7.93 6.64
N VAL A 194 6.60 -7.65 7.53
CA VAL A 194 6.50 -8.01 8.96
C VAL A 194 5.29 -7.32 9.60
N PHE A 195 5.11 -6.01 9.36
CA PHE A 195 3.94 -5.27 9.88
C PHE A 195 2.63 -5.80 9.29
N SER A 196 2.59 -6.11 7.99
CA SER A 196 1.39 -6.66 7.34
C SER A 196 1.00 -8.03 7.87
N ILE A 197 1.97 -8.93 8.06
CA ILE A 197 1.73 -10.26 8.67
C ILE A 197 1.26 -10.09 10.13
N TYR A 198 1.87 -9.16 10.88
CA TYR A 198 1.46 -8.87 12.25
C TYR A 198 0.02 -8.35 12.33
N ILE A 199 -0.37 -7.42 11.45
CA ILE A 199 -1.75 -6.93 11.38
C ILE A 199 -2.72 -8.05 10.97
N ALA A 200 -2.37 -8.87 9.97
CA ALA A 200 -3.18 -10.02 9.58
C ALA A 200 -3.38 -11.01 10.74
N TYR A 201 -2.32 -11.32 11.49
CA TYR A 201 -2.38 -12.17 12.68
C TYR A 201 -3.29 -11.59 13.76
N ARG A 202 -3.16 -10.29 14.06
CA ARG A 202 -4.01 -9.58 15.03
C ARG A 202 -5.48 -9.59 14.62
N ILE A 203 -5.77 -9.38 13.33
CA ILE A 203 -7.13 -9.45 12.78
C ILE A 203 -7.67 -10.87 12.86
N GLY A 204 -6.88 -11.90 12.55
CA GLY A 204 -7.27 -13.31 12.73
C GLY A 204 -7.65 -13.63 14.18
N ARG A 205 -6.82 -13.20 15.14
CA ARG A 205 -7.10 -13.38 16.58
C ARG A 205 -8.34 -12.65 17.06
N GLN A 206 -8.65 -11.47 16.50
CA GLN A 206 -9.86 -10.73 16.86
C GLN A 206 -11.15 -11.47 16.47
N HIS A 207 -11.13 -12.30 15.43
CA HIS A 207 -12.26 -13.14 15.07
C HIS A 207 -12.33 -14.39 15.94
N SER A 208 -11.20 -15.04 16.19
CA SER A 208 -11.14 -16.21 17.07
C SER A 208 -11.47 -15.87 18.53
N ALA A 209 -11.22 -14.64 18.99
CA ALA A 209 -11.58 -14.20 20.34
C ALA A 209 -13.08 -13.93 20.50
N ASP A 210 -13.77 -13.44 19.45
CA ASP A 210 -15.23 -13.31 19.46
C ASP A 210 -15.89 -14.71 19.46
N GLU A 211 -15.32 -15.69 18.72
CA GLU A 211 -15.78 -17.08 18.72
C GLU A 211 -15.41 -17.86 20.00
N GLY A 212 -14.28 -17.52 20.64
CA GLY A 212 -13.72 -18.20 21.81
C GLY A 212 -14.54 -18.09 23.09
N GLN A 213 -15.63 -17.32 23.10
CA GLN A 213 -16.63 -17.36 24.16
C GLN A 213 -17.62 -18.54 24.00
N ALA A 214 -17.59 -19.26 22.86
CA ALA A 214 -18.46 -20.40 22.56
C ALA A 214 -17.74 -21.75 22.35
N THR A 215 -16.43 -21.80 22.08
CA THR A 215 -15.67 -23.07 22.03
C THR A 215 -14.17 -22.83 22.22
N CYS A 216 -13.51 -23.66 23.04
CA CYS A 216 -12.08 -23.64 23.29
C CYS A 216 -11.28 -23.79 21.97
N GLY A 217 -10.92 -22.67 21.33
CA GLY A 217 -10.22 -22.64 20.06
C GLY A 217 -8.72 -22.85 20.23
N GLU A 218 -8.19 -23.93 19.67
CA GLU A 218 -6.75 -24.20 19.67
C GLU A 218 -5.95 -23.13 18.87
N PRO A 219 -4.82 -22.63 19.41
CA PRO A 219 -3.99 -21.59 18.76
C PRO A 219 -3.53 -21.96 17.34
N GLY A 220 -3.40 -23.25 17.04
CA GLY A 220 -2.92 -23.75 15.75
C GLY A 220 -3.87 -23.49 14.57
N ARG A 221 -5.17 -23.29 14.80
CA ARG A 221 -6.16 -23.13 13.71
C ARG A 221 -6.22 -21.70 13.17
N THR A 222 -6.02 -20.68 14.01
CA THR A 222 -5.89 -19.28 13.56
C THR A 222 -4.63 -19.09 12.70
N ILE A 223 -3.56 -19.80 13.02
CA ILE A 223 -2.30 -19.76 12.26
C ILE A 223 -2.48 -20.38 10.86
N ARG A 224 -3.22 -21.49 10.74
CA ARG A 224 -3.50 -22.12 9.43
C ARG A 224 -4.28 -21.20 8.48
N GLY A 225 -5.23 -20.44 9.02
CA GLY A 225 -5.96 -19.41 8.27
C GLY A 225 -5.10 -18.26 7.77
N LEU A 226 -4.00 -17.96 8.47
CA LEU A 226 -3.07 -16.88 8.11
C LEU A 226 -2.14 -17.25 6.95
N ILE A 227 -1.86 -18.55 6.75
CA ILE A 227 -0.88 -19.04 5.77
C ILE A 227 -1.16 -18.50 4.36
N PRO A 228 -2.39 -18.60 3.78
CA PRO A 228 -2.63 -18.11 2.43
C PRO A 228 -2.36 -16.61 2.26
N ILE A 229 -2.68 -15.81 3.28
CA ILE A 229 -2.48 -14.35 3.26
C ILE A 229 -1.00 -14.01 3.40
N ALA A 230 -0.29 -14.69 4.30
CA ALA A 230 1.15 -14.52 4.46
C ALA A 230 1.92 -14.92 3.20
N VAL A 231 1.51 -16.02 2.55
CA VAL A 231 2.06 -16.46 1.26
C VAL A 231 1.81 -15.42 0.17
N PHE A 232 0.60 -14.87 0.09
CA PHE A 232 0.27 -13.80 -0.86
C PHE A 232 1.14 -12.55 -0.64
N LEU A 233 1.25 -12.06 0.60
CA LEU A 233 2.09 -10.92 0.96
C LEU A 233 3.57 -11.16 0.65
N THR A 234 4.06 -12.36 0.97
CA THR A 234 5.45 -12.76 0.70
C THR A 234 5.70 -12.83 -0.82
N GLY A 235 4.78 -13.42 -1.58
CA GLY A 235 4.87 -13.48 -3.04
C GLY A 235 4.93 -12.10 -3.69
N ILE A 236 4.10 -11.16 -3.21
CA ILE A 236 4.16 -9.76 -3.65
C ILE A 236 5.49 -9.11 -3.28
N THR A 237 5.97 -9.33 -2.07
CA THR A 237 7.27 -8.80 -1.62
C THR A 237 8.40 -9.31 -2.51
N ILE A 238 8.41 -10.61 -2.82
CA ILE A 238 9.39 -11.21 -3.73
C ILE A 238 9.30 -10.60 -5.13
N ALA A 239 8.09 -10.37 -5.65
CA ALA A 239 7.91 -9.72 -6.95
C ALA A 239 8.52 -8.31 -6.97
N PHE A 240 8.33 -7.52 -5.92
CA PHE A 240 8.97 -6.20 -5.79
C PHE A 240 10.49 -6.29 -5.65
N LEU A 241 10.99 -7.23 -4.85
CA LEU A 241 12.43 -7.43 -4.67
C LEU A 241 13.10 -7.80 -5.99
N ARG A 242 12.51 -8.70 -6.79
CA ARG A 242 13.01 -9.00 -8.14
C ARG A 242 12.98 -7.77 -9.03
N LEU A 243 11.91 -7.00 -8.99
CA LEU A 243 11.78 -5.80 -9.80
C LEU A 243 12.84 -4.72 -9.46
N TYR A 244 13.21 -4.60 -8.18
CA TYR A 244 14.18 -3.59 -7.73
C TYR A 244 15.63 -4.04 -7.82
N LEU A 245 15.91 -5.34 -7.68
CA LEU A 245 17.27 -5.88 -7.68
C LEU A 245 17.73 -6.42 -9.04
N GLY A 246 16.81 -6.72 -9.97
CA GLY A 246 17.09 -7.37 -11.25
C GLY A 246 16.90 -8.87 -11.20
#